data_AF-A0A8H6PCY4-F1
#
_entry.id   AF-A0A8H6PCY4-F1
#
_cell.length_a   1.000
_cell.length_b   1.000
_cell.length_c   1.000
_cell.angle_alpha   90.00
_cell.angle_beta   90.00
_cell.angle_gamma   90.00
#
_symmetry.space_group_name_H-M   'P 1'
#
loop_
_entity.id
_entity.type
_entity.pdbx_description
1 polymer ?
#
loop_
_entity_poly.entity_id
_entity_poly.type
_entity_poly.pdbx_seq_one_letter_code
_entity_poly.pdbx_strand_id
1 'polypeptide(L)'
;MATYATAPTKSFIIKHMNTLHADSLSLYLRAYCGVSAHYAQPAVLQDISLSDLLITAKGTRYSVPIIPPLTSLSEARARIIAMHNDSLQRLGLSDITIREYRPPHGLQIVSLALVLATLVVFSRRSNFLPGSMFYEMVGLEAYPAFTRFCYDVAPVVVGLLLGAHLLEATLLAVKRLRPHGVRFASGLWFAWVVSNFVEGFPVWRRFDQIVSEERMKRK
;
A
#
# COMPACT_ATOMS: atom_id res chain seq x y z
N MET A 1 -42.34 27.97 0.69
CA MET A 1 -41.10 28.77 0.85
C MET A 1 -39.91 27.87 0.56
N ALA A 2 -39.30 28.02 -0.61
CA ALA A 2 -38.08 27.30 -0.94
C ALA A 2 -36.90 27.94 -0.20
N THR A 3 -36.21 27.15 0.63
CA THR A 3 -34.96 27.52 1.28
C THR A 3 -33.88 27.65 0.20
N TYR A 4 -33.60 28.89 -0.23
CA TYR A 4 -32.44 29.18 -1.06
C TYR A 4 -31.18 28.95 -0.23
N ALA A 5 -30.52 27.81 -0.43
CA ALA A 5 -29.18 27.60 0.07
C ALA A 5 -28.27 28.69 -0.52
N THR A 6 -27.72 29.54 0.34
CA THR A 6 -26.78 30.59 -0.07
C THR A 6 -25.52 29.95 -0.67
N ALA A 7 -25.06 30.47 -1.80
CA ALA A 7 -23.86 29.97 -2.45
C ALA A 7 -22.66 30.09 -1.49
N PRO A 8 -21.78 29.06 -1.41
CA PRO A 8 -20.65 29.07 -0.49
C PRO A 8 -19.71 30.23 -0.84
N THR A 9 -19.33 31.01 0.18
CA THR A 9 -18.38 32.10 0.00
C THR A 9 -16.98 31.56 -0.24
N LYS A 10 -16.19 32.30 -1.01
CA LYS A 10 -14.79 31.97 -1.31
C LYS A 10 -13.96 31.68 -0.05
N SER A 11 -14.07 32.53 0.96
CA SER A 11 -13.37 32.38 2.24
C SER A 11 -13.78 31.10 2.99
N PHE A 12 -15.05 30.70 2.90
CA PHE A 12 -15.52 29.45 3.49
C PHE A 12 -14.87 28.24 2.80
N ILE A 13 -14.84 28.21 1.47
CA ILE A 13 -14.21 27.13 0.70
C ILE A 13 -12.72 27.02 1.07
N ILE A 14 -12.00 28.15 1.08
CA ILE A 14 -10.57 28.17 1.40
C ILE A 14 -10.32 27.62 2.81
N LYS A 15 -11.08 28.11 3.81
CA LYS A 15 -10.97 27.64 5.18
C LYS A 15 -11.26 26.14 5.27
N HIS A 16 -12.35 25.68 4.68
CA HIS A 16 -12.76 24.28 4.69
C HIS A 16 -11.71 23.36 4.06
N MET A 17 -11.18 23.74 2.89
CA MET A 17 -10.14 22.98 2.21
C MET A 17 -8.86 22.89 3.04
N ASN A 18 -8.41 23.99 3.64
CA ASN A 18 -7.20 24.01 4.46
C ASN A 18 -7.35 23.22 5.77
N THR A 19 -8.55 23.17 6.36
CA THR A 19 -8.76 22.47 7.64
C THR A 19 -9.04 20.98 7.47
N LEU A 20 -9.82 20.60 6.45
CA LEU A 20 -10.32 19.22 6.31
C LEU A 20 -9.73 18.46 5.12
N HIS A 21 -9.14 19.17 4.15
CA HIS A 21 -8.70 18.58 2.88
C HIS A 21 -7.30 19.02 2.47
N ALA A 22 -6.44 19.39 3.42
CA ALA A 22 -5.05 19.80 3.13
C ALA A 22 -4.28 18.73 2.34
N ASP A 23 -4.52 17.45 2.63
CA ASP A 23 -3.92 16.33 1.87
C ASP A 23 -4.35 16.29 0.40
N SER A 24 -5.58 16.71 0.09
CA SER A 24 -6.06 16.78 -1.30
C SER A 24 -5.35 17.88 -2.08
N LEU A 25 -5.02 19.01 -1.44
CA LEU A 25 -4.26 20.08 -2.07
C LEU A 25 -2.88 19.58 -2.53
N SER A 26 -2.23 18.77 -1.69
CA SER A 26 -0.96 18.14 -2.02
C SER A 26 -1.09 17.13 -3.17
N LEU A 27 -2.22 16.40 -3.26
CA LEU A 27 -2.51 15.55 -4.42
C LEU A 27 -2.65 16.37 -5.70
N TYR A 28 -3.29 17.54 -5.64
CA TYR A 28 -3.44 18.42 -6.81
C TYR A 28 -2.09 18.92 -7.32
N LEU A 29 -1.22 19.39 -6.43
CA LEU A 29 0.13 19.81 -6.81
C LEU A 29 0.92 18.70 -7.50
N ARG A 30 0.80 17.47 -7.00
CA ARG A 30 1.48 16.31 -7.58
C ARG A 30 0.92 15.92 -8.94
N ALA A 31 -0.41 15.90 -9.07
CA ALA A 31 -1.09 15.40 -10.26
C ALA A 31 -1.10 16.38 -11.43
N TYR A 32 -1.24 17.69 -11.14
CA TYR A 32 -1.39 18.72 -12.17
C TYR A 32 -0.13 19.57 -12.37
N CYS A 33 0.71 19.72 -11.34
CA CYS A 33 1.94 20.51 -11.42
C CYS A 33 3.23 19.66 -11.39
N GLY A 34 3.12 18.33 -11.27
CA GLY A 34 4.28 17.42 -11.25
C GLY A 34 5.19 17.58 -10.02
N VAL A 35 4.70 18.24 -8.96
CA VAL A 35 5.49 18.47 -7.73
C VAL A 35 5.73 17.13 -7.03
N SER A 36 6.94 16.90 -6.51
CA SER A 36 7.21 15.67 -5.75
C SER A 36 6.41 15.63 -4.44
N ALA A 37 6.14 14.43 -3.91
CA ALA A 37 5.37 14.28 -2.67
C ALA A 37 5.97 15.03 -1.47
N HIS A 38 7.30 15.19 -1.44
CA HIS A 38 8.00 15.92 -0.39
C HIS A 38 7.79 17.45 -0.49
N TYR A 39 7.87 18.02 -1.69
CA TYR A 39 7.71 19.46 -1.91
C TYR A 39 6.26 19.91 -1.97
N ALA A 40 5.32 18.98 -2.19
CA ALA A 40 3.89 19.25 -2.20
C ALA A 40 3.29 19.43 -0.78
N GLN A 41 4.07 19.32 0.30
CA GLN A 41 3.58 19.33 1.68
C GLN A 41 4.40 20.30 2.57
N PRO A 42 3.78 21.03 3.52
CA PRO A 42 2.33 21.21 3.64
C PRO A 42 1.79 22.09 2.51
N ALA A 43 0.63 21.74 1.96
CA ALA A 43 -0.08 22.54 0.96
C ALA A 43 -1.17 23.40 1.62
N VAL A 44 -1.26 24.66 1.19
CA VAL A 44 -2.26 25.62 1.67
C VAL A 44 -2.90 26.32 0.49
N LEU A 45 -4.22 26.22 0.38
CA LEU A 45 -5.01 26.95 -0.59
C LEU A 45 -5.05 28.42 -0.18
N GLN A 46 -4.50 29.28 -1.03
CA GLN A 46 -4.48 30.73 -0.84
C GLN A 46 -5.69 31.38 -1.50
N ASP A 47 -6.07 30.88 -2.67
CA ASP A 47 -7.14 31.48 -3.45
C ASP A 47 -7.84 30.46 -4.36
N ILE A 48 -9.09 30.74 -4.72
CA ILE A 48 -9.86 30.01 -5.72
C ILE A 48 -10.52 30.99 -6.69
N SER A 49 -10.34 30.76 -7.99
CA SER A 49 -11.06 31.43 -9.07
C SER A 49 -12.03 30.45 -9.73
N LEU A 50 -12.70 30.86 -10.80
CA LEU A 50 -13.53 29.96 -11.59
C LEU A 50 -12.70 28.96 -12.42
N SER A 51 -11.45 29.30 -12.73
CA SER A 51 -10.57 28.50 -13.58
C SER A 51 -9.41 27.83 -12.84
N ASP A 52 -9.03 28.31 -11.65
CA ASP A 52 -7.79 27.92 -11.00
C ASP A 52 -7.88 27.87 -9.47
N LEU A 53 -7.07 26.99 -8.88
CA LEU A 53 -6.73 26.98 -7.46
C LEU A 53 -5.31 27.51 -7.28
N LEU A 54 -5.14 28.53 -6.43
CA LEU A 54 -3.82 29.03 -6.07
C LEU A 54 -3.39 28.40 -4.76
N ILE A 55 -2.42 27.49 -4.85
CA ILE A 55 -1.95 26.68 -3.72
C ILE A 55 -0.48 27.01 -3.45
N THR A 56 -0.13 27.23 -2.19
CA THR A 56 1.26 27.40 -1.77
C THR A 56 1.75 26.13 -1.07
N ALA A 57 2.94 25.66 -1.43
CA ALA A 57 3.65 24.62 -0.69
C ALA A 57 5.14 24.96 -0.62
N LYS A 58 5.74 24.81 0.58
CA LYS A 58 7.16 25.13 0.84
C LYS A 58 7.59 26.52 0.32
N GLY A 59 6.71 27.51 0.46
CA GLY A 59 6.96 28.89 0.02
C GLY A 59 6.81 29.14 -1.49
N THR A 60 6.55 28.11 -2.29
CA THR A 60 6.30 28.25 -3.74
C THR A 60 4.79 28.29 -4.00
N ARG A 61 4.34 29.24 -4.83
CA ARG A 61 2.95 29.38 -5.26
C ARG A 61 2.73 28.68 -6.59
N TYR A 62 1.71 27.84 -6.66
CA TYR A 62 1.30 27.07 -7.83
C TYR A 62 -0.10 27.47 -8.26
N SER A 63 -0.36 27.44 -9.56
CA SER A 63 -1.71 27.53 -10.13
C SER A 63 -2.12 26.15 -10.63
N VAL A 64 -3.16 25.58 -10.04
CA VAL A 64 -3.75 24.31 -10.47
C VAL A 64 -5.01 24.60 -11.28
N PRO A 65 -5.07 24.20 -12.56
CA PRO A 65 -6.24 24.44 -13.38
C PRO A 65 -7.42 23.58 -12.93
N ILE A 66 -8.61 24.19 -12.91
CA ILE A 66 -9.89 23.55 -12.68
C ILE A 66 -10.45 23.13 -14.05
N ILE A 67 -10.52 21.83 -14.31
CA ILE A 67 -10.93 21.31 -15.62
C ILE A 67 -12.20 20.44 -15.49
N PRO A 68 -13.28 20.77 -16.23
CA PRO A 68 -13.54 22.06 -16.88
C PRO A 68 -13.74 23.20 -15.87
N PRO A 69 -13.55 24.47 -16.29
CA PRO A 69 -13.76 25.64 -15.43
C PRO A 69 -15.16 25.67 -14.82
N LEU A 70 -15.28 26.29 -13.66
CA LEU A 70 -16.54 26.51 -12.96
C LEU A 70 -17.34 27.61 -13.66
N THR A 71 -18.66 27.44 -13.74
CA THR A 71 -19.56 28.54 -14.13
C THR A 71 -19.83 29.45 -12.92
N SER A 72 -19.87 28.87 -11.72
CA SER A 72 -20.01 29.58 -10.45
C SER A 72 -19.42 28.79 -9.28
N LEU A 73 -19.17 29.46 -8.15
CA LEU A 73 -18.58 28.80 -6.97
C LEU A 73 -19.48 27.75 -6.31
N SER A 74 -20.77 27.69 -6.65
CA SER A 74 -21.66 26.61 -6.15
C SER A 74 -21.24 25.23 -6.68
N GLU A 75 -20.59 25.17 -7.85
CA GLU A 75 -20.08 23.94 -8.47
C GLU A 75 -18.74 23.48 -7.88
N ALA A 76 -18.08 24.34 -7.08
CA ALA A 76 -16.72 24.10 -6.59
C ALA A 76 -16.60 22.76 -5.85
N ARG A 77 -17.59 22.40 -5.02
CA ARG A 77 -17.58 21.13 -4.27
C ARG A 77 -17.51 19.92 -5.21
N ALA A 78 -18.41 19.84 -6.18
CA ALA A 78 -18.48 18.71 -7.11
C ALA A 78 -17.19 18.62 -7.95
N ARG A 79 -16.69 19.77 -8.41
CA ARG A 79 -15.46 19.82 -9.22
C ARG A 79 -14.22 19.45 -8.42
N ILE A 80 -14.07 19.91 -7.18
CA ILE A 80 -12.95 19.56 -6.31
C ILE A 80 -12.96 18.05 -5.99
N ILE A 81 -14.13 17.45 -5.74
CA ILE A 81 -14.24 15.99 -5.55
C ILE A 81 -13.80 15.23 -6.81
N ALA A 82 -14.23 15.69 -7.99
CA ALA A 82 -13.80 15.09 -9.25
C ALA A 82 -12.28 15.21 -9.44
N MET A 83 -11.71 16.38 -9.15
CA MET A 83 -10.25 16.60 -9.21
C MET A 83 -9.49 15.73 -8.22
N HIS A 84 -10.04 15.47 -7.03
CA HIS A 84 -9.46 14.54 -6.05
C HIS A 84 -9.39 13.12 -6.60
N ASN A 85 -10.49 12.61 -7.13
CA ASN A 85 -10.55 11.26 -7.71
C ASN A 85 -9.62 11.13 -8.92
N ASP A 86 -9.58 12.14 -9.80
CA ASP A 86 -8.65 12.17 -10.94
C ASP A 86 -7.18 12.18 -10.45
N SER A 87 -6.88 12.94 -9.39
CA SER A 87 -5.52 12.98 -8.82
C SER A 87 -5.10 11.62 -8.27
N LEU A 88 -5.99 10.90 -7.57
CA LEU A 88 -5.72 9.55 -7.10
C LEU A 88 -5.43 8.61 -8.27
N GLN A 89 -6.23 8.67 -9.33
CA GLN A 89 -6.05 7.85 -10.53
C GLN A 89 -4.71 8.14 -11.22
N ARG A 90 -4.38 9.41 -11.48
CA ARG A 90 -3.10 9.83 -12.10
C ARG A 90 -1.88 9.39 -11.30
N LEU A 91 -1.99 9.40 -9.98
CA LEU A 91 -0.88 9.05 -9.07
C LEU A 91 -0.82 7.55 -8.75
N GLY A 92 -1.79 6.74 -9.21
CA GLY A 92 -1.91 5.33 -8.89
C GLY A 92 -2.14 5.08 -7.40
N LEU A 93 -2.90 5.95 -6.74
CA LEU A 93 -3.21 5.89 -5.32
C LEU A 93 -4.66 5.43 -5.11
N SER A 94 -4.91 4.80 -3.97
CA SER A 94 -6.24 4.53 -3.46
C SER A 94 -6.67 5.67 -2.54
N ASP A 95 -7.97 5.90 -2.49
CA ASP A 95 -8.66 6.69 -1.47
C ASP A 95 -8.53 6.09 -0.05
N ILE A 96 -8.20 4.80 0.04
CA ILE A 96 -7.99 4.06 1.29
C ILE A 96 -6.51 4.08 1.66
N THR A 97 -6.22 4.60 2.85
CA THR A 97 -4.88 4.61 3.44
C THR A 97 -4.77 3.56 4.52
N ILE A 98 -3.75 2.69 4.42
CA ILE A 98 -3.44 1.70 5.44
C ILE A 98 -2.39 2.26 6.39
N ARG A 99 -2.70 2.25 7.69
CA ARG A 99 -1.86 2.86 8.75
C ARG A 99 -1.36 1.86 9.79
N GLU A 100 -1.79 0.61 9.70
CA GLU A 100 -1.49 -0.43 10.68
C GLU A 100 -0.93 -1.69 10.03
N TYR A 101 -0.24 -2.47 10.85
CA TYR A 101 0.19 -3.83 10.53
C TYR A 101 -0.57 -4.78 11.45
N ARG A 102 -1.02 -5.91 10.90
CA ARG A 102 -1.62 -7.00 11.68
C ARG A 102 -0.76 -8.25 11.52
N PRO A 103 -0.33 -8.90 12.62
CA PRO A 103 0.44 -10.14 12.55
C PRO A 103 -0.41 -11.32 12.04
N PRO A 104 0.23 -12.43 11.62
CA PRO A 104 -0.47 -13.66 11.27
C PRO A 104 -1.31 -14.17 12.44
N HIS A 105 -2.50 -14.69 12.12
CA HIS A 105 -3.43 -15.26 13.08
C HIS A 105 -4.18 -16.45 12.46
N GLY A 106 -4.70 -17.33 13.31
CA GLY A 106 -5.44 -18.52 12.89
C GLY A 106 -4.64 -19.41 11.94
N LEU A 107 -5.23 -19.81 10.82
CA LEU A 107 -4.60 -20.69 9.82
C LEU A 107 -3.33 -20.10 9.18
N GLN A 108 -3.13 -18.77 9.24
CA GLN A 108 -1.91 -18.14 8.72
C GLN A 108 -0.68 -18.53 9.55
N ILE A 109 -0.84 -18.80 10.84
CA ILE A 109 0.24 -19.28 11.72
C ILE A 109 0.70 -20.67 11.26
N VAL A 110 -0.22 -21.54 10.86
CA VAL A 110 0.10 -22.87 10.33
C VAL A 110 0.89 -22.76 9.02
N SER A 111 0.47 -21.87 8.12
CA SER A 111 1.20 -21.59 6.87
C SER A 111 2.62 -21.08 7.15
N LEU A 112 2.78 -20.14 8.08
CA LEU A 112 4.08 -19.62 8.50
C LEU A 112 4.97 -20.75 9.06
N ALA A 113 4.42 -21.59 9.95
CA ALA A 113 5.15 -22.72 10.51
C ALA A 113 5.62 -23.70 9.43
N LEU A 114 4.79 -23.98 8.43
CA LEU A 114 5.13 -24.87 7.32
C LEU A 114 6.24 -24.30 6.44
N VAL A 115 6.22 -23.00 6.14
CA VAL A 115 7.28 -22.34 5.37
C VAL A 115 8.60 -22.37 6.15
N LEU A 116 8.57 -22.02 7.45
CA LEU A 116 9.76 -22.07 8.29
C LEU A 116 10.32 -23.49 8.43
N ALA A 117 9.46 -24.49 8.62
CA ALA A 117 9.87 -25.88 8.66
C ALA A 117 10.50 -26.32 7.34
N THR A 118 9.92 -25.93 6.20
CA THR A 118 10.48 -26.21 4.88
C THR A 118 11.86 -25.57 4.72
N LEU A 119 12.02 -24.30 5.08
CA LEU A 119 13.31 -23.61 5.03
C LEU A 119 14.35 -24.28 5.92
N VAL A 120 13.99 -24.70 7.14
CA VAL A 120 14.92 -25.38 8.06
C VAL A 120 15.31 -26.75 7.52
N VAL A 121 14.33 -27.57 7.13
CA VAL A 121 14.56 -28.94 6.64
C VAL A 121 15.36 -28.94 5.34
N PHE A 122 15.04 -28.07 4.39
CA PHE A 122 15.73 -28.02 3.10
C PHE A 122 16.94 -27.06 3.07
N SER A 123 17.24 -26.34 4.16
CA SER A 123 18.39 -25.41 4.24
C SER A 123 19.73 -26.06 3.92
N ARG A 124 19.86 -27.36 4.20
CA ARG A 124 21.07 -28.13 3.98
C ARG A 124 20.71 -29.51 3.46
N ARG A 125 21.31 -29.90 2.34
CA ARG A 125 21.17 -31.26 1.79
C ARG A 125 21.57 -32.35 2.79
N SER A 126 22.50 -32.06 3.69
CA SER A 126 22.93 -32.98 4.74
C SER A 126 21.80 -33.43 5.67
N ASN A 127 20.69 -32.68 5.77
CA ASN A 127 19.53 -33.08 6.57
C ASN A 127 18.84 -34.35 6.02
N PHE A 128 19.14 -34.73 4.77
CA PHE A 128 18.65 -35.94 4.11
C PHE A 128 19.71 -37.05 4.03
N LEU A 129 20.81 -36.94 4.80
CA LEU A 129 21.83 -37.97 4.90
C LEU A 129 21.81 -38.65 6.29
N PRO A 130 22.22 -39.93 6.38
CA PRO A 130 22.39 -40.62 7.66
C PRO A 130 23.28 -39.85 8.63
N GLY A 131 22.96 -39.94 9.93
CA GLY A 131 23.67 -39.24 11.01
C GLY A 131 23.24 -37.79 11.22
N SER A 132 22.37 -37.23 10.37
CA SER A 132 21.75 -35.93 10.64
C SER A 132 20.53 -36.06 11.54
N MET A 133 20.31 -35.09 12.45
CA MET A 133 19.21 -35.14 13.42
C MET A 133 17.83 -35.32 12.75
N PHE A 134 17.59 -34.63 11.63
CA PHE A 134 16.30 -34.74 10.91
C PHE A 134 16.10 -36.12 10.27
N TYR A 135 17.14 -36.66 9.63
CA TYR A 135 17.10 -37.98 9.01
C TYR A 135 16.74 -39.07 10.02
N GLU A 136 17.39 -39.07 11.19
CA GLU A 136 17.16 -40.06 12.24
C GLU A 136 15.79 -39.89 12.91
N MET A 137 15.42 -38.64 13.26
CA MET A 137 14.18 -38.36 13.98
C MET A 137 12.92 -38.75 13.19
N VAL A 138 12.95 -38.58 11.86
CA VAL A 138 11.81 -38.87 10.98
C VAL A 138 11.85 -40.30 10.42
N GLY A 139 12.94 -41.04 10.63
CA GLY A 139 13.11 -42.40 10.12
C GLY A 139 13.19 -42.44 8.59
N LEU A 140 13.94 -41.51 7.99
CA LEU A 140 14.07 -41.39 6.53
C LEU A 140 14.72 -42.60 5.86
N GLU A 141 15.36 -43.49 6.64
CA GLU A 141 15.87 -44.78 6.19
C GLU A 141 14.80 -45.69 5.58
N ALA A 142 13.56 -45.60 6.06
CA ALA A 142 12.44 -46.40 5.56
C ALA A 142 12.00 -45.96 4.15
N TYR A 143 12.46 -44.80 3.66
CA TYR A 143 12.01 -44.18 2.42
C TYR A 143 13.18 -43.72 1.53
N PRO A 144 14.10 -44.61 1.13
CA PRO A 144 15.37 -44.23 0.50
C PRO A 144 15.20 -43.46 -0.83
N ALA A 145 14.18 -43.81 -1.62
CA ALA A 145 13.88 -43.11 -2.87
C ALA A 145 13.42 -41.66 -2.63
N PHE A 146 12.54 -41.45 -1.64
CA PHE A 146 12.04 -40.13 -1.27
C PHE A 146 13.16 -39.26 -0.67
N THR A 147 13.97 -39.84 0.20
CA THR A 147 15.10 -39.14 0.84
C THR A 147 16.12 -38.66 -0.19
N ARG A 148 16.47 -39.50 -1.17
CA ARG A 148 17.34 -39.11 -2.28
C ARG A 148 16.73 -38.01 -3.14
N PHE A 149 15.43 -38.12 -3.47
CA PHE A 149 14.73 -37.08 -4.20
C PHE A 149 14.83 -35.73 -3.46
N CYS A 150 14.50 -35.69 -2.18
CA CYS A 150 14.59 -34.48 -1.34
C CYS A 150 16.01 -33.90 -1.29
N TYR A 151 17.03 -34.75 -1.17
CA TYR A 151 18.44 -34.34 -1.24
C TYR A 151 18.76 -33.62 -2.56
N ASP A 152 18.33 -34.19 -3.69
CA ASP A 152 18.63 -33.67 -5.02
C ASP A 152 17.88 -32.35 -5.31
N VAL A 153 16.61 -32.24 -4.90
CA VAL A 153 15.79 -31.06 -5.18
C VAL A 153 15.95 -29.92 -4.19
N ALA A 154 16.56 -30.13 -3.02
CA ALA A 154 16.66 -29.13 -1.96
C ALA A 154 17.13 -27.73 -2.41
N PRO A 155 18.24 -27.57 -3.15
CA PRO A 155 18.68 -26.24 -3.60
C PRO A 155 17.67 -25.57 -4.54
N VAL A 156 16.99 -26.36 -5.38
CA VAL A 156 15.95 -25.85 -6.29
C VAL A 156 14.72 -25.40 -5.50
N VAL A 157 14.27 -26.21 -4.54
CA VAL A 157 13.11 -25.88 -3.69
C VAL A 157 13.35 -24.60 -2.90
N VAL A 158 14.50 -24.49 -2.22
CA VAL A 158 14.85 -23.29 -1.44
C VAL A 158 15.03 -22.08 -2.35
N GLY A 159 15.73 -22.24 -3.48
CA GLY A 159 15.94 -21.17 -4.44
C GLY A 159 14.64 -20.61 -5.01
N LEU A 160 13.72 -21.49 -5.44
CA LEU A 160 12.41 -21.09 -5.95
C LEU A 160 11.55 -20.45 -4.86
N LEU A 161 11.54 -20.99 -3.64
CA LEU A 161 10.77 -20.45 -2.52
C LEU A 161 11.23 -19.03 -2.16
N LEU A 162 12.53 -18.82 -1.96
CA LEU A 162 13.09 -17.51 -1.65
C LEU A 162 12.90 -16.52 -2.80
N GLY A 163 13.07 -16.96 -4.04
CA GLY A 163 12.84 -16.15 -5.23
C GLY A 163 11.38 -15.71 -5.37
N ALA A 164 10.44 -16.63 -5.15
CA ALA A 164 9.01 -16.34 -5.14
C ALA A 164 8.65 -15.34 -4.03
N HIS A 165 9.14 -15.55 -2.81
CA HIS A 165 8.88 -14.65 -1.68
C HIS A 165 9.46 -13.25 -1.89
N LEU A 166 10.64 -13.14 -2.50
CA LEU A 166 11.23 -11.85 -2.88
C LEU A 166 10.39 -11.13 -3.94
N LEU A 167 9.94 -11.86 -4.96
CA LEU A 167 9.06 -11.32 -6.00
C LEU A 167 7.74 -10.86 -5.40
N GLU A 168 7.10 -11.68 -4.55
CA GLU A 168 5.87 -11.34 -3.86
C GLU A 168 6.04 -10.11 -2.97
N ALA A 169 7.14 -10.00 -2.22
CA ALA A 169 7.39 -8.85 -1.34
C ALA A 169 7.59 -7.56 -2.16
N THR A 170 8.28 -7.66 -3.29
CA THR A 170 8.47 -6.54 -4.23
C THR A 170 7.14 -6.10 -4.85
N LEU A 171 6.33 -7.06 -5.30
CA LEU A 171 5.02 -6.80 -5.85
C LEU A 171 4.07 -6.23 -4.80
N LEU A 172 4.11 -6.70 -3.55
CA LEU A 172 3.32 -6.18 -2.43
C LEU A 172 3.67 -4.71 -2.20
N ALA A 173 4.97 -4.38 -2.17
CA ALA A 173 5.44 -3.02 -1.96
C ALA A 173 4.93 -2.05 -3.05
N VAL A 174 4.98 -2.47 -4.32
CA VAL A 174 4.63 -1.61 -5.47
C VAL A 174 3.12 -1.58 -5.75
N LYS A 175 2.43 -2.72 -5.65
CA LYS A 175 1.02 -2.89 -6.06
C LYS A 175 0.03 -2.73 -4.92
N ARG A 176 0.47 -2.80 -3.66
CA ARG A 176 -0.40 -2.67 -2.48
C ARG A 176 0.05 -1.56 -1.55
N LEU A 177 1.26 -1.64 -0.99
CA LEU A 177 1.71 -0.69 0.03
C LEU A 177 1.72 0.75 -0.49
N ARG A 178 2.38 1.00 -1.63
CA ARG A 178 2.47 2.33 -2.23
C ARG A 178 1.10 2.92 -2.60
N PRO A 179 0.22 2.23 -3.35
CA PRO A 179 -1.12 2.74 -3.66
C PRO A 179 -1.94 3.08 -2.42
N HIS A 180 -1.79 2.32 -1.35
CA HIS A 180 -2.52 2.52 -0.10
C HIS A 180 -1.79 3.43 0.93
N GLY A 181 -0.86 4.25 0.45
CA GLY A 181 -0.25 5.33 1.24
C GLY A 181 0.76 4.89 2.30
N VAL A 182 1.21 3.63 2.28
CA VAL A 182 2.27 3.15 3.17
C VAL A 182 3.61 3.74 2.70
N ARG A 183 4.20 4.60 3.53
CA ARG A 183 5.45 5.32 3.19
C ARG A 183 6.61 4.33 3.03
N PHE A 184 7.30 4.40 1.89
CA PHE A 184 8.51 3.60 1.62
C PHE A 184 9.54 3.72 2.76
N ALA A 185 10.14 2.58 3.13
CA ALA A 185 11.12 2.48 4.20
C ALA A 185 10.67 3.01 5.58
N SER A 186 9.36 3.16 5.82
CA SER A 186 8.83 3.36 7.17
C SER A 186 8.83 2.06 7.97
N GLY A 187 8.73 2.14 9.31
CA GLY A 187 8.58 0.95 10.15
C GLY A 187 7.40 0.07 9.74
N LEU A 188 6.27 0.69 9.35
CA LEU A 188 5.11 -0.01 8.82
C LEU A 188 5.41 -0.73 7.49
N TRP A 189 6.16 -0.08 6.60
CA TRP A 189 6.58 -0.69 5.33
C TRP A 189 7.46 -1.91 5.58
N PHE A 190 8.44 -1.81 6.49
CA PHE A 190 9.29 -2.93 6.85
C PHE A 190 8.49 -4.07 7.49
N ALA A 191 7.54 -3.77 8.37
CA ALA A 191 6.68 -4.79 8.98
C ALA A 191 5.95 -5.63 7.91
N TRP A 192 5.35 -4.98 6.90
CA TRP A 192 4.67 -5.68 5.81
C TRP A 192 5.63 -6.44 4.88
N VAL A 193 6.75 -5.83 4.49
CA VAL A 193 7.69 -6.42 3.53
C VAL A 193 8.44 -7.60 4.12
N VAL A 194 8.94 -7.48 5.36
CA VAL A 194 9.63 -8.57 6.05
C VAL A 194 8.65 -9.71 6.35
N SER A 195 7.44 -9.39 6.81
CA SER A 195 6.37 -10.38 6.99
C SER A 195 6.10 -11.15 5.70
N ASN A 196 5.93 -10.47 4.55
CA ASN A 196 5.73 -11.17 3.28
C ASN A 196 6.93 -11.99 2.86
N PHE A 197 8.15 -11.50 3.06
CA PHE A 197 9.34 -12.26 2.69
C PHE A 197 9.43 -13.59 3.46
N VAL A 198 8.95 -13.63 4.71
CA VAL A 198 8.93 -14.85 5.52
C VAL A 198 7.69 -15.71 5.24
N GLU A 199 6.50 -15.12 5.21
CA GLU A 199 5.23 -15.84 5.13
C GLU A 199 4.75 -16.14 3.70
N GLY A 200 5.13 -15.29 2.74
CA GLY A 200 4.68 -15.32 1.35
C GLY A 200 3.27 -14.75 1.14
N PHE A 201 2.54 -15.34 0.18
CA PHE A 201 1.19 -14.93 -0.24
C PHE A 201 0.13 -14.70 0.85
N PRO A 202 0.09 -15.40 2.02
CA PRO A 202 -0.89 -15.11 3.07
C PRO A 202 -0.93 -13.64 3.52
N VAL A 203 0.20 -12.93 3.43
CA VAL A 203 0.29 -11.50 3.76
C VAL A 203 -0.54 -10.63 2.81
N TRP A 204 -0.62 -11.01 1.53
CA TRP A 204 -1.47 -10.31 0.56
C TRP A 204 -2.94 -10.39 0.94
N ARG A 205 -3.42 -11.58 1.31
CA ARG A 205 -4.80 -11.77 1.75
C ARG A 205 -5.10 -10.96 3.00
N ARG A 206 -4.16 -10.94 3.95
CA ARG A 206 -4.28 -10.15 5.18
C ARG A 206 -4.34 -8.66 4.88
N PHE A 207 -3.50 -8.16 3.97
CA PHE A 207 -3.53 -6.76 3.55
C PHE A 207 -4.85 -6.40 2.86
N ASP A 208 -5.28 -7.22 1.89
CA ASP A 208 -6.51 -7.00 1.12
C ASP A 208 -7.75 -7.05 2.02
N GLN A 209 -7.74 -7.88 3.07
CA GLN A 209 -8.78 -7.90 4.08
C GLN A 209 -8.87 -6.55 4.82
N ILE A 210 -7.75 -5.99 5.28
CA ILE A 210 -7.75 -4.68 5.96
C ILE A 210 -8.25 -3.59 5.00
N VAL A 211 -7.83 -3.62 3.73
CA VAL A 211 -8.35 -2.68 2.71
C VAL A 211 -9.86 -2.83 2.56
N SER A 212 -10.39 -4.05 2.54
CA SER A 212 -11.83 -4.30 2.44
C SER A 212 -12.59 -3.80 3.66
N GLU A 213 -12.06 -3.99 4.87
CA GLU A 213 -12.66 -3.51 6.12
C GLU A 213 -12.69 -1.98 6.16
N GLU A 214 -11.59 -1.32 5.80
CA GLU A 214 -11.52 0.14 5.71
C GLU A 214 -12.47 0.70 4.64
N ARG A 215 -12.66 -0.02 3.53
CA ARG A 215 -13.66 0.33 2.53
C ARG A 215 -15.07 0.26 3.09
N MET A 216 -15.39 -0.76 3.87
CA MET A 216 -16.72 -0.94 4.46
C MET A 216 -17.03 0.13 5.51
N LYS A 217 -16.04 0.59 6.28
CA LYS A 217 -16.20 1.70 7.25
C LYS A 217 -16.52 3.05 6.60
N ARG A 218 -16.23 3.22 5.30
CA ARG A 218 -16.44 4.46 4.54
C ARG A 218 -17.74 4.49 3.74
N LYS A 219 -18.43 3.34 3.61
CA LYS A 219 -19.77 3.26 3.03
C LYS A 219 -20.81 3.63 4.07
#